data_AF-T0LGN4-F1
#
_entry.id   AF-T0LGN4-F1
#
_cell.length_a   1.000
_cell.length_b   1.000
_cell.length_c   1.000
_cell.angle_alpha   90.00
_cell.angle_beta   90.00
_cell.angle_gamma   90.00
#
_symmetry.space_group_name_H-M   'P 1'
#
loop_
_entity.id
_entity.type
_entity.pdbx_description
1 polymer ?
#
loop_
_entity_poly.entity_id
_entity_poly.type
_entity_poly.pdbx_seq_one_letter_code
_entity_poly.pdbx_strand_id
1 'polypeptide(L)'
;MEDKMVEDSLNPFGKALAADPAPLGLAGFAFTTFLLSFVNAGLITSSAANVVVPLAIAYGGLGQLIAGSWEMRRGNTFGFTAFTSYGAFWEFYAIMVLLADM
;
A
#
# COMPACT_ATOMS: atom_id res chain seq x y z
N MET A 1 -27.93 5.99 21.38
CA MET A 1 -26.76 5.15 21.03
C MET A 1 -27.21 3.91 20.30
N GLU A 2 -28.21 3.19 20.79
CA GLU A 2 -28.85 2.06 20.09
C GLU A 2 -29.39 2.40 18.70
N ASP A 3 -30.11 3.52 18.52
CA ASP A 3 -30.65 3.88 17.19
C ASP A 3 -29.58 4.04 16.11
N LYS A 4 -28.44 4.67 16.44
CA LYS A 4 -27.30 4.78 15.53
C LYS A 4 -26.69 3.42 15.19
N MET A 5 -26.66 2.49 16.15
CA MET A 5 -26.14 1.14 15.94
C MET A 5 -27.07 0.30 15.06
N VAL A 6 -28.38 0.48 15.16
CA VAL A 6 -29.37 -0.16 14.28
C VAL A 6 -29.28 0.40 12.87
N GLU A 7 -29.19 1.72 12.71
CA GLU A 7 -29.09 2.40 11.42
C GLU A 7 -27.81 2.01 10.65
N ASP A 8 -26.67 1.91 11.33
CA ASP A 8 -25.39 1.44 10.75
C ASP A 8 -25.43 -0.06 10.37
N SER A 9 -26.24 -0.86 11.06
CA SER A 9 -26.40 -2.29 10.74
C SER A 9 -27.18 -2.52 9.45
N LEU A 10 -28.02 -1.56 9.04
CA LEU A 10 -28.87 -1.62 7.86
C LEU A 10 -28.23 -1.00 6.61
N ASN A 11 -27.07 -0.34 6.74
CA ASN A 11 -26.36 0.28 5.62
C ASN A 11 -25.09 -0.51 5.23
N PRO A 12 -25.19 -1.52 4.36
CA PRO A 12 -24.03 -2.30 3.91
C PRO A 12 -22.98 -1.45 3.17
N PHE A 13 -23.39 -0.33 2.55
CA PHE A 13 -22.47 0.61 1.89
C PHE A 13 -21.72 1.50 2.90
N GLY A 14 -22.38 1.92 3.98
CA GLY A 14 -21.77 2.67 5.09
C GLY A 14 -20.70 1.85 5.81
N LYS A 15 -20.97 0.56 6.04
CA LYS A 15 -19.98 -0.39 6.60
C LYS A 15 -18.78 -0.63 5.68
N ALA A 16 -18.99 -0.76 4.37
CA ALA A 16 -17.89 -0.94 3.40
C ALA A 16 -16.99 0.31 3.31
N LEU A 17 -17.57 1.52 3.39
CA LEU A 17 -16.85 2.79 3.47
C LEU A 17 -16.16 3.03 4.82
N ALA A 18 -16.52 2.26 5.86
CA ALA A 18 -15.92 2.33 7.19
C ALA A 18 -14.70 1.40 7.38
N ALA A 19 -14.29 0.67 6.34
CA ALA A 19 -13.11 -0.20 6.40
C ALA A 19 -11.84 0.61 6.70
N ASP A 20 -10.95 0.05 7.52
CA ASP A 20 -9.66 0.65 7.84
C ASP A 20 -8.65 0.39 6.70
N PRO A 21 -8.15 1.41 5.98
CA PRO A 21 -7.15 1.23 4.94
C PRO A 21 -5.73 1.04 5.49
N ALA A 22 -5.46 1.32 6.77
CA ALA A 22 -4.11 1.24 7.33
C ALA A 22 -3.45 -0.14 7.16
N PRO A 23 -4.15 -1.27 7.41
CA PRO A 23 -3.57 -2.60 7.20
C PRO A 23 -3.16 -2.86 5.75
N LEU A 24 -3.91 -2.32 4.78
CA LEU A 24 -3.56 -2.45 3.35
C LEU A 24 -2.24 -1.72 3.07
N GLY A 25 -2.12 -0.47 3.51
CA GLY A 25 -0.92 0.33 3.31
C GLY A 25 0.32 -0.27 3.99
N LEU A 26 0.16 -0.77 5.22
CA LEU A 26 1.24 -1.42 5.98
C LEU A 26 1.68 -2.74 5.36
N ALA A 27 0.73 -3.58 4.91
CA ALA A 27 1.06 -4.86 4.30
C ALA A 27 1.74 -4.69 2.93
N GLY A 28 1.28 -3.73 2.11
CA GLY A 28 1.92 -3.37 0.85
C GLY A 28 3.37 -2.89 1.04
N PHE A 29 3.58 -2.00 2.01
CA PHE A 29 4.91 -1.53 2.38
C PHE A 29 5.81 -2.66 2.89
N ALA A 30 5.33 -3.41 3.88
CA ALA A 30 6.12 -4.41 4.58
C ALA A 30 6.54 -5.55 3.65
N PHE A 31 5.62 -6.08 2.83
CA PHE A 31 5.93 -7.20 1.96
C PHE A 31 6.90 -6.82 0.83
N THR A 32 6.69 -5.65 0.20
CA THR A 32 7.58 -5.16 -0.84
C THR A 32 8.99 -4.88 -0.28
N THR A 33 9.07 -4.24 0.90
CA THR A 33 10.35 -3.99 1.59
C THR A 33 11.05 -5.29 1.98
N PHE A 34 10.29 -6.26 2.49
CA PHE A 34 10.82 -7.55 2.92
C PHE A 34 11.49 -8.30 1.77
N LEU A 35 10.84 -8.37 0.61
CA LEU A 35 11.42 -9.02 -0.57
C LEU A 35 12.61 -8.26 -1.13
N LEU A 36 12.55 -6.92 -1.22
CA LEU A 36 13.72 -6.13 -1.62
C LEU A 36 14.89 -6.35 -0.64
N SER A 37 14.62 -6.47 0.65
CA SER A 37 15.66 -6.73 1.66
C SER A 37 16.32 -8.09 1.47
N PHE A 38 15.57 -9.11 1.03
CA PHE A 38 16.13 -10.43 0.72
C PHE A 38 17.06 -10.38 -0.49
N VAL A 39 16.72 -9.57 -1.49
CA VAL A 39 17.61 -9.31 -2.64
C VAL A 39 18.87 -8.58 -2.17
N ASN A 40 18.72 -7.50 -1.39
CA ASN A 40 19.84 -6.72 -0.87
C ASN A 40 20.77 -7.55 0.04
N ALA A 41 20.23 -8.50 0.79
CA ALA A 41 20.98 -9.42 1.64
C ALA A 41 21.63 -10.59 0.88
N GLY A 42 21.41 -10.70 -0.44
CA GLY A 42 21.91 -11.81 -1.26
C GLY A 42 21.24 -13.16 -0.97
N LEU A 43 20.10 -13.17 -0.29
CA LEU A 43 19.35 -14.39 0.05
C LEU A 43 18.55 -14.92 -1.13
N ILE A 44 18.21 -14.06 -2.09
CA ILE A 44 17.60 -14.42 -3.37
C ILE A 44 18.47 -13.80 -4.48
N THR A 45 18.70 -14.56 -5.55
CA THR A 45 19.51 -14.14 -6.70
C THR A 45 18.97 -12.85 -7.33
N SER A 46 19.85 -12.02 -7.89
CA SER A 46 19.52 -10.72 -8.52
C SER A 46 18.51 -10.79 -9.67
N SER A 47 18.24 -11.98 -10.26
CA SER A 47 17.06 -12.19 -11.11
C SER A 47 15.72 -11.95 -10.40
N ALA A 48 15.73 -11.76 -9.07
CA ALA A 48 14.60 -11.40 -8.24
C ALA A 48 14.16 -9.93 -8.39
N ALA A 49 14.91 -9.08 -9.09
CA ALA A 49 14.38 -7.80 -9.57
C ALA A 49 13.04 -7.99 -10.31
N ASN A 50 12.91 -9.11 -11.03
CA ASN A 50 11.67 -9.53 -11.71
C ASN A 50 10.49 -9.78 -10.76
N VAL A 51 10.74 -10.00 -9.46
CA VAL A 51 9.69 -10.22 -8.45
C VAL A 51 9.42 -8.93 -7.66
N VAL A 52 10.44 -8.13 -7.38
CA VAL A 52 10.28 -6.87 -6.62
C VAL A 52 9.59 -5.79 -7.45
N VAL A 53 9.93 -5.64 -8.74
CA VAL A 53 9.36 -4.58 -9.59
C VAL A 53 7.83 -4.70 -9.73
N PRO A 54 7.24 -5.88 -10.03
CA PRO A 54 5.79 -6.02 -10.07
C PRO A 54 5.11 -5.74 -8.72
N LEU A 55 5.75 -6.11 -7.59
CA LEU A 55 5.23 -5.80 -6.26
C LEU A 55 5.30 -4.31 -5.92
N ALA A 56 6.40 -3.66 -6.30
CA ALA A 56 6.57 -2.22 -6.17
C ALA A 56 5.49 -1.45 -6.94
N ILE A 57 5.10 -1.91 -8.12
CA ILE A 57 4.00 -1.29 -8.88
C ILE A 57 2.64 -1.63 -8.26
N ALA A 58 2.34 -2.91 -8.06
CA ALA A 58 0.96 -3.33 -7.75
C ALA A 58 0.58 -3.10 -6.27
N TYR A 59 1.49 -3.39 -5.34
CA TYR A 59 1.15 -3.48 -3.93
C TYR A 59 1.83 -2.42 -3.06
N GLY A 60 3.16 -2.33 -3.12
CA GLY A 60 3.92 -1.27 -2.48
C GLY A 60 3.60 0.11 -3.08
N GLY A 61 3.23 0.19 -4.37
CA GLY A 61 2.88 1.41 -5.09
C GLY A 61 1.37 1.63 -5.07
N LEU A 62 0.67 1.15 -6.10
CA LEU A 62 -0.76 1.39 -6.31
C LEU A 62 -1.63 1.05 -5.10
N GLY A 63 -1.48 -0.14 -4.52
CA GLY A 63 -2.23 -0.55 -3.33
C GLY A 63 -2.03 0.38 -2.14
N GLN A 64 -0.80 0.85 -1.93
CA GLN A 64 -0.44 1.77 -0.85
C GLN A 64 -0.93 3.21 -1.12
N LEU A 65 -0.90 3.67 -2.39
CA LEU A 65 -1.49 4.93 -2.83
C LEU A 65 -3.01 4.97 -2.62
N ILE A 66 -3.69 3.85 -2.92
CA ILE A 66 -5.11 3.68 -2.64
C ILE A 66 -5.36 3.77 -1.14
N ALA A 67 -4.58 3.06 -0.31
CA ALA A 67 -4.69 3.13 1.15
C ALA A 67 -4.53 4.56 1.68
N GLY A 68 -3.51 5.29 1.20
CA GLY A 68 -3.29 6.69 1.57
C GLY A 68 -4.48 7.59 1.20
N SER A 69 -5.04 7.43 -0.01
CA SER A 69 -6.20 8.21 -0.47
C SER A 69 -7.42 8.03 0.45
N TRP A 70 -7.61 6.81 0.98
CA TRP A 70 -8.69 6.51 1.92
C TRP A 70 -8.41 7.00 3.35
N GLU A 71 -7.15 7.07 3.79
CA GLU A 71 -6.79 7.73 5.06
C GLU A 71 -7.13 9.22 5.05
N MET A 72 -6.97 9.90 3.91
CA MET A 72 -7.37 11.30 3.77
C MET A 72 -8.87 11.48 4.01
N ARG A 73 -9.72 10.56 3.51
CA ARG A 73 -11.17 10.58 3.74
C ARG A 73 -11.54 10.35 5.21
N ARG A 74 -10.71 9.63 5.97
CA ARG A 74 -10.89 9.39 7.41
C ARG A 74 -10.32 10.52 8.28
N GLY A 75 -9.69 11.53 7.69
CA GLY A 75 -9.03 12.62 8.43
C GLY A 75 -7.73 12.20 9.11
N ASN A 76 -7.14 11.06 8.71
CA ASN A 76 -5.87 10.58 9.25
C ASN A 76 -4.70 11.15 8.45
N THR A 77 -4.20 12.31 8.86
CA THR A 77 -3.07 12.98 8.20
C THR A 77 -1.82 12.11 8.18
N PHE A 78 -1.52 11.40 9.27
CA PHE A 78 -0.33 10.55 9.35
C PHE A 78 -0.41 9.42 8.32
N GLY A 79 -1.51 8.67 8.30
CA GLY A 79 -1.71 7.57 7.36
C GLY A 79 -1.68 8.05 5.90
N PHE A 80 -2.36 9.17 5.60
CA PHE A 80 -2.33 9.76 4.27
C PHE A 80 -0.90 10.11 3.84
N THR A 81 -0.17 10.87 4.67
CA THR A 81 1.19 11.29 4.35
C THR A 81 2.12 10.09 4.20
N ALA A 82 2.09 9.14 5.14
CA ALA A 82 2.96 7.98 5.12
C ALA A 82 2.68 7.08 3.92
N PHE A 83 1.44 6.61 3.74
CA PHE A 83 1.13 5.66 2.67
C PHE A 83 1.25 6.28 1.28
N THR A 84 0.85 7.53 1.09
CA THR A 84 1.00 8.17 -0.23
C THR A 84 2.47 8.39 -0.58
N SER A 85 3.29 8.81 0.38
CA SER A 85 4.73 9.05 0.13
C SER A 85 5.48 7.76 -0.16
N TYR A 86 5.25 6.70 0.62
CA TYR A 86 5.90 5.42 0.40
C TYR A 86 5.34 4.69 -0.84
N GLY A 87 4.06 4.88 -1.16
CA GLY A 87 3.49 4.43 -2.44
C GLY A 87 4.20 5.05 -3.64
N ALA A 88 4.35 6.37 -3.63
CA ALA A 88 5.09 7.08 -4.68
C ALA A 88 6.57 6.67 -4.74
N PHE A 89 7.20 6.39 -3.60
CA PHE A 89 8.56 5.84 -3.55
C PHE A 89 8.67 4.50 -4.30
N TRP A 90 7.71 3.60 -4.12
CA TRP A 90 7.73 2.31 -4.80
C TRP A 90 7.49 2.41 -6.30
N GLU A 91 6.59 3.31 -6.73
CA GLU A 91 6.42 3.63 -8.15
C GLU A 91 7.70 4.21 -8.75
N PHE A 92 8.35 5.16 -8.04
CA PHE A 92 9.64 5.70 -8.45
C PHE A 92 10.71 4.60 -8.58
N TYR A 93 10.82 3.71 -7.58
CA TYR A 93 11.77 2.61 -7.61
C TYR A 93 11.53 1.69 -8.82
N ALA A 94 10.28 1.33 -9.08
CA ALA A 94 9.93 0.49 -10.23
C ALA A 94 10.29 1.16 -11.56
N ILE A 95 9.93 2.44 -11.74
CA ILE A 95 10.25 3.21 -12.94
C ILE A 95 11.77 3.33 -13.12
N MET A 96 12.51 3.61 -12.05
CA MET A 96 13.96 3.72 -12.08
C MET A 96 14.60 2.41 -12.57
N VAL A 97 14.17 1.26 -12.05
CA VAL A 97 14.69 -0.06 -12.49
C VAL A 97 14.33 -0.32 -13.94
N LEU A 98 13.07 -0.14 -14.33
CA LEU A 98 12.62 -0.39 -15.70
C LEU A 98 13.33 0.48 -16.74
N LEU A 99 13.60 1.75 -16.42
CA LEU A 99 14.33 2.66 -17.31
C LEU A 99 15.83 2.40 -17.32
N ALA A 100 16.41 1.86 -16.25
CA ALA A 100 17.83 1.51 -16.20
C ALA A 100 18.16 0.28 -17.06
N ASP A 101 17.18 -0.59 -17.32
CA ASP A 101 17.32 -1.81 -18.12
C ASP A 101 16.98 -1.62 -19.63
N MET A 102 16.67 -0.39 -20.06
CA MET A 102 16.42 -0.02 -21.47
C MET A 102 17.69 0.41 -22.20
#